data_AF-A0AAV4AD94-F1
#
_entry.id   AF-A0AAV4AD94-F1
#
_cell.length_a   1.000
_cell.length_b   1.000
_cell.length_c   1.000
_cell.angle_alpha   90.00
_cell.angle_beta   90.00
_cell.angle_gamma   90.00
#
_symmetry.space_group_name_H-M   'P 1'
#
loop_
_entity.id
_entity.type
_entity.pdbx_description
1 polymer ?
#
loop_
_entity_poly.entity_id
_entity_poly.type
_entity_poly.pdbx_seq_one_letter_code
_entity_poly.pdbx_strand_id
1 'polypeptide(L)'
;MERRKGGVGETSWEKKVGDWREKEGTRDKVGEFKEKWHVCENEAIRYCLQTLYYGLCFLKDVTTDRQRSAQLQRWRDYMHASTAFPVGMFVVFTFWALYALDRELVYPEVLDELIPSWLNHSLHTAVFPFLIIDKILIHHKYPSRLSGCVMTCSLALTYIFWTLFIAYYEGLWIYPVLEVLRSHERAIFLSVCCLFFIFFYIIGEAITNFVWRQPSHHYWISLVITIESVWSSLLVSLIISIGPASSSLLGQPGHHYWASLVITTGPAWSSVLGQLGHYH
;
A
#
# COMPACT_ATOMS: atom_id res chain seq x y z
N MET A 1 -31.53 41.67 11.85
CA MET A 1 -30.08 41.90 11.66
C MET A 1 -29.53 40.69 10.92
N GLU A 2 -29.81 40.61 9.62
CA GLU A 2 -29.31 39.54 8.74
C GLU A 2 -27.83 39.76 8.47
N ARG A 3 -26.99 38.85 8.97
CA ARG A 3 -25.58 38.80 8.61
C ARG A 3 -25.49 38.24 7.19
N ARG A 4 -25.47 39.14 6.19
CA ARG A 4 -24.98 38.83 4.84
C ARG A 4 -23.59 38.20 4.97
N LYS A 5 -23.49 36.89 4.78
CA LYS A 5 -22.20 36.24 4.52
C LYS A 5 -21.75 36.75 3.15
N GLY A 6 -20.78 37.66 3.15
CA GLY A 6 -20.16 38.14 1.92
C GLY A 6 -19.59 36.96 1.15
N GLY A 7 -20.03 36.81 -0.10
CA GLY A 7 -19.49 35.82 -1.02
C GLY A 7 -18.03 36.12 -1.28
N VAL A 8 -17.16 35.25 -0.79
CA VAL A 8 -15.86 35.02 -1.44
C VAL A 8 -16.21 34.50 -2.83
N GLY A 9 -15.74 35.19 -3.86
CA GLY A 9 -16.00 34.79 -5.24
C GLY A 9 -15.58 33.34 -5.43
N GLU A 10 -16.54 32.49 -5.79
CA GLU A 10 -16.31 31.08 -6.07
C GLU A 10 -15.21 30.95 -7.12
N THR A 11 -14.17 30.20 -6.79
CA THR A 11 -13.03 29.98 -7.67
C THR A 11 -13.47 29.22 -8.92
N SER A 12 -12.73 29.39 -10.02
CA SER A 12 -12.95 28.64 -11.27
C SER A 12 -13.00 27.12 -11.03
N TRP A 13 -12.29 26.64 -10.01
CA TRP A 13 -12.30 25.25 -9.56
C TRP A 13 -13.61 24.86 -8.86
N GLU A 14 -14.03 25.60 -7.83
CA GLU A 14 -15.25 25.33 -7.07
C GLU A 14 -16.48 25.29 -7.99
N LYS A 15 -16.56 26.22 -8.94
CA LYS A 15 -17.65 26.22 -9.93
C LYS A 15 -17.66 24.96 -10.81
N LYS A 16 -16.50 24.50 -11.30
CA LYS A 16 -16.40 23.29 -12.14
C LYS A 16 -16.87 22.04 -11.38
N VAL A 17 -16.51 21.94 -10.10
CA VAL A 17 -16.92 20.84 -9.23
C VAL A 17 -18.43 20.89 -8.97
N GLY A 18 -18.98 22.07 -8.69
CA GLY A 18 -20.42 22.27 -8.52
C GLY A 18 -21.24 21.84 -9.74
N ASP A 19 -20.84 22.32 -10.93
CA ASP A 19 -21.49 21.98 -12.21
C ASP A 19 -21.40 20.47 -12.53
N TRP A 20 -20.33 19.80 -12.11
CA TRP A 20 -20.19 18.35 -12.26
C TRP A 20 -21.08 17.58 -11.29
N ARG A 21 -21.16 18.00 -10.02
CA ARG A 21 -21.99 17.35 -8.99
C ARG A 21 -23.47 17.34 -9.37
N GLU A 22 -23.96 18.42 -9.95
CA GLU A 22 -25.35 18.51 -10.44
C GLU A 22 -25.61 17.53 -11.60
N LYS A 23 -24.63 17.31 -12.48
CA LYS A 23 -24.74 16.35 -13.59
C LYS A 23 -24.66 14.90 -13.11
N GLU A 24 -23.84 14.61 -12.11
CA GLU A 24 -23.65 13.23 -11.64
C GLU A 24 -24.84 12.75 -10.79
N GLY A 25 -25.44 13.63 -9.98
CA GLY A 25 -26.64 13.34 -9.20
C GLY A 25 -27.90 13.04 -10.02
N THR A 26 -27.85 13.13 -11.36
CA THR A 26 -28.97 12.79 -12.26
C THR A 26 -28.75 11.48 -13.03
N ARG A 27 -27.65 10.73 -12.77
CA ARG A 27 -27.19 9.60 -13.60
C ARG A 27 -27.25 8.25 -12.89
N ASP A 28 -28.46 7.83 -12.58
CA ASP A 28 -28.72 6.55 -11.91
C ASP A 28 -28.39 5.37 -12.84
N LYS A 29 -27.85 4.28 -12.28
CA LYS A 29 -27.20 3.12 -12.93
C LYS A 29 -25.76 3.32 -13.44
N VAL A 30 -25.43 4.48 -14.01
CA VAL A 30 -24.04 4.79 -14.40
C VAL A 30 -23.18 5.02 -13.17
N GLY A 31 -23.71 5.70 -12.15
CA GLY A 31 -23.06 5.86 -10.85
C GLY A 31 -22.77 4.53 -10.17
N GLU A 32 -23.75 3.61 -10.10
CA GLU A 32 -23.59 2.28 -9.48
C GLU A 32 -22.56 1.41 -10.21
N PHE A 33 -22.51 1.49 -11.56
CA PHE A 33 -21.48 0.82 -12.35
C PHE A 33 -20.10 1.40 -12.06
N LYS A 34 -19.94 2.73 -12.14
CA LYS A 34 -18.67 3.41 -11.82
C LYS A 34 -18.18 3.01 -10.43
N GLU A 35 -19.08 2.94 -9.46
CA GLU A 35 -18.79 2.60 -8.07
C GLU A 35 -18.27 1.17 -7.91
N LYS A 36 -19.00 0.17 -8.42
CA LYS A 36 -18.58 -1.24 -8.36
C LYS A 36 -17.29 -1.50 -9.12
N TRP A 37 -17.10 -0.86 -10.27
CA TRP A 37 -15.90 -1.02 -11.10
C TRP A 37 -14.68 -0.37 -10.47
N HIS A 38 -14.84 0.83 -9.90
CA HIS A 38 -13.76 1.51 -9.18
C HIS A 38 -13.17 0.67 -8.05
N VAL A 39 -14.05 0.07 -7.25
CA VAL A 39 -13.65 -0.74 -6.10
C VAL A 39 -13.02 -2.04 -6.57
N CYS A 40 -13.56 -2.72 -7.58
CA CYS A 40 -13.00 -3.99 -8.03
C CYS A 40 -11.67 -3.85 -8.77
N GLU A 41 -11.51 -2.85 -9.63
CA GLU A 41 -10.39 -2.78 -10.57
C GLU A 41 -9.10 -2.25 -9.93
N ASN A 42 -9.19 -1.13 -9.21
CA ASN A 42 -8.03 -0.51 -8.56
C ASN A 42 -7.43 -1.38 -7.46
N GLU A 43 -8.32 -2.10 -6.79
CA GLU A 43 -7.97 -3.05 -5.75
C GLU A 43 -7.37 -4.33 -6.34
N ALA A 44 -7.89 -4.83 -7.47
CA ALA A 44 -7.39 -6.05 -8.11
C ALA A 44 -5.92 -5.92 -8.51
N ILE A 45 -5.50 -4.82 -9.14
CA ILE A 45 -4.08 -4.63 -9.52
C ILE A 45 -3.20 -4.63 -8.28
N ARG A 46 -3.61 -3.92 -7.22
CA ARG A 46 -2.85 -3.87 -5.97
C ARG A 46 -2.77 -5.24 -5.32
N TYR A 47 -3.87 -5.97 -5.21
CA TYR A 47 -3.89 -7.32 -4.64
C TYR A 47 -3.07 -8.30 -5.47
N CYS A 48 -3.10 -8.21 -6.80
CA CYS A 48 -2.26 -9.03 -7.67
C CYS A 48 -0.77 -8.77 -7.43
N LEU A 49 -0.35 -7.49 -7.36
CA LEU A 49 1.04 -7.12 -7.07
C LEU A 49 1.47 -7.58 -5.68
N GLN A 50 0.60 -7.40 -4.68
CA GLN A 50 0.84 -7.81 -3.30
C GLN A 50 0.97 -9.33 -3.17
N THR A 51 0.07 -10.08 -3.83
CA THR A 51 0.06 -11.54 -3.84
C THR A 51 1.31 -12.08 -4.53
N LEU A 52 1.70 -11.49 -5.66
CA LEU A 52 2.92 -11.87 -6.36
C LEU A 52 4.17 -11.59 -5.49
N TYR A 53 4.23 -10.43 -4.83
CA TYR A 53 5.34 -10.07 -3.95
C TYR A 53 5.48 -11.03 -2.77
N TYR A 54 4.42 -11.25 -2.00
CA TYR A 54 4.45 -12.16 -0.87
C TYR A 54 4.62 -13.63 -1.30
N GLY A 55 4.10 -14.00 -2.47
CA GLY A 55 4.38 -15.28 -3.10
C GLY A 55 5.87 -15.48 -3.36
N LEU A 56 6.57 -14.47 -3.89
CA LEU A 56 8.03 -14.53 -4.07
C LEU A 56 8.78 -14.62 -2.74
N CYS A 57 8.35 -13.87 -1.71
CA CYS A 57 8.93 -13.95 -0.37
C CYS A 57 8.78 -15.37 0.19
N PHE A 58 7.57 -15.92 0.17
CA PHE A 58 7.29 -17.27 0.65
C PHE A 58 8.11 -18.32 -0.11
N LEU A 59 8.11 -18.26 -1.45
CA LEU A 59 8.89 -19.19 -2.27
C LEU A 59 10.38 -19.12 -1.97
N LYS A 60 10.92 -17.92 -1.75
CA LYS A 60 12.32 -17.73 -1.39
C LYS A 60 12.63 -18.39 -0.04
N ASP A 61 11.77 -18.21 0.96
CA ASP A 61 11.99 -18.69 2.32
C ASP A 61 11.86 -20.22 2.45
N VAL A 62 11.01 -20.86 1.64
CA VAL A 62 10.89 -22.34 1.61
C VAL A 62 11.90 -23.03 0.67
N THR A 63 12.56 -22.27 -0.22
CA THR A 63 13.52 -22.84 -1.17
C THR A 63 14.89 -23.03 -0.52
N THR A 64 15.32 -24.29 -0.42
CA THR A 64 16.64 -24.67 0.11
C THR A 64 17.75 -24.60 -0.94
N ASP A 65 17.40 -24.63 -2.23
CA ASP A 65 18.37 -24.50 -3.33
C ASP A 65 18.93 -23.07 -3.39
N ARG A 66 20.25 -22.95 -3.22
CA ARG A 66 20.95 -21.67 -3.12
C ARG A 66 20.82 -20.82 -4.39
N GLN A 67 20.85 -21.44 -5.57
CA GLN A 67 20.79 -20.71 -6.83
C GLN A 67 19.38 -20.16 -7.08
N ARG A 68 18.35 -20.97 -6.85
CA ARG A 68 16.95 -20.58 -6.96
C ARG A 68 16.58 -19.53 -5.91
N SER A 69 17.02 -19.69 -4.66
CA SER A 69 16.80 -18.71 -3.60
C SER A 69 17.42 -17.34 -3.96
N ALA A 70 18.64 -17.32 -4.50
CA ALA A 70 19.26 -16.08 -4.98
C ALA A 70 18.52 -15.45 -6.17
N GLN A 71 17.98 -16.26 -7.09
CA GLN A 71 17.17 -15.77 -8.19
C GLN A 71 15.84 -15.18 -7.69
N LEU A 72 15.13 -15.86 -6.79
CA LEU A 72 13.89 -15.38 -6.17
C LEU A 72 14.11 -14.08 -5.40
N GLN A 73 15.24 -13.97 -4.68
CA GLN A 73 15.62 -12.71 -4.01
C GLN A 73 15.80 -11.57 -5.02
N ARG A 74 16.45 -11.81 -6.17
CA ARG A 74 16.62 -10.78 -7.21
C ARG A 74 15.27 -10.33 -7.77
N TRP A 75 14.35 -11.27 -8.04
CA TRP A 75 13.01 -10.94 -8.52
C TRP A 75 12.20 -10.16 -7.49
N ARG A 76 12.23 -10.59 -6.23
CA ARG A 76 11.60 -9.90 -5.10
C ARG A 76 12.12 -8.47 -5.00
N ASP A 77 13.44 -8.27 -4.99
CA ASP A 77 14.06 -6.95 -4.87
C ASP A 77 13.72 -6.06 -6.07
N TYR A 78 13.73 -6.62 -7.29
CA TYR A 78 13.35 -5.92 -8.51
C TYR A 78 11.89 -5.44 -8.46
N MET A 79 10.96 -6.32 -8.08
CA MET A 79 9.54 -5.99 -7.96
C MET A 79 9.27 -4.99 -6.83
N HIS A 80 9.93 -5.14 -5.68
CA HIS A 80 9.80 -4.17 -4.61
C HIS A 80 10.24 -2.78 -5.10
N ALA A 81 11.46 -2.69 -5.64
CA ALA A 81 12.08 -1.43 -6.03
C ALA A 81 11.37 -0.73 -7.19
N SER A 82 10.92 -1.49 -8.19
CA SER A 82 10.41 -0.95 -9.47
C SER A 82 8.88 -0.96 -9.57
N THR A 83 8.18 -1.58 -8.62
CA THR A 83 6.72 -1.74 -8.70
C THR A 83 6.05 -1.47 -7.36
N ALA A 84 6.24 -2.33 -6.36
CA ALA A 84 5.48 -2.25 -5.12
C ALA A 84 5.70 -0.91 -4.38
N PHE A 85 6.96 -0.47 -4.28
CA PHE A 85 7.28 0.79 -3.60
C PHE A 85 6.77 2.02 -4.37
N PRO A 86 7.12 2.24 -5.66
CA PRO A 86 6.63 3.41 -6.39
C PRO A 86 5.11 3.47 -6.52
N VAL A 87 4.43 2.34 -6.81
CA VAL A 87 2.97 2.26 -6.92
C VAL A 87 2.31 2.55 -5.58
N GLY A 88 2.76 1.91 -4.49
CA GLY A 88 2.14 2.09 -3.19
C GLY A 88 2.30 3.52 -2.66
N MET A 89 3.48 4.13 -2.85
CA MET A 89 3.68 5.55 -2.54
C MET A 89 2.77 6.44 -3.40
N PHE A 90 2.72 6.21 -4.71
CA PHE A 90 1.87 6.97 -5.61
C PHE A 90 0.38 6.94 -5.20
N VAL A 91 -0.14 5.75 -4.90
CA VAL A 91 -1.54 5.58 -4.47
C VAL A 91 -1.81 6.32 -3.18
N VAL A 92 -0.99 6.16 -2.14
CA VAL A 92 -1.19 6.81 -0.83
C VAL A 92 -1.15 8.34 -1.00
N PHE A 93 -0.09 8.88 -1.59
CA PHE A 93 0.09 10.33 -1.67
C PHE A 93 -0.94 10.99 -2.57
N THR A 94 -1.24 10.40 -3.72
CA THR A 94 -2.23 10.97 -4.66
C THR A 94 -3.64 10.87 -4.09
N PHE A 95 -3.99 9.75 -3.45
CA PHE A 95 -5.29 9.57 -2.81
C PHE A 95 -5.52 10.63 -1.74
N TRP A 96 -4.62 10.75 -0.75
CA TRP A 96 -4.81 11.70 0.35
C TRP A 96 -4.69 13.15 -0.10
N ALA A 97 -3.88 13.45 -1.11
CA ALA A 97 -3.82 14.80 -1.70
C ALA A 97 -5.15 15.18 -2.36
N LEU A 98 -5.72 14.31 -3.20
CA LEU A 98 -7.02 14.55 -3.82
C LEU A 98 -8.15 14.58 -2.77
N TYR A 99 -8.12 13.65 -1.82
CA TYR A 99 -9.10 13.57 -0.74
C TYR A 99 -9.13 14.85 0.11
N ALA A 100 -7.97 15.43 0.40
CA ALA A 100 -7.86 16.68 1.15
C ALA A 100 -8.29 17.92 0.34
N LEU A 101 -8.19 17.88 -0.99
CA LEU A 101 -8.66 18.96 -1.87
C LEU A 101 -10.19 18.93 -2.02
N ASP A 102 -10.69 17.78 -2.47
CA ASP A 102 -12.11 17.45 -2.48
C ASP A 102 -12.24 15.93 -2.58
N ARG A 103 -12.81 15.35 -1.54
CA ARG A 103 -13.05 13.91 -1.41
C ARG A 103 -13.79 13.34 -2.62
N GLU A 104 -14.74 14.07 -3.20
CA GLU A 104 -15.55 13.59 -4.33
C GLU A 104 -14.72 13.28 -5.59
N LEU A 105 -13.51 13.82 -5.70
CA LEU A 105 -12.63 13.59 -6.85
C LEU A 105 -12.05 12.17 -6.90
N VAL A 106 -11.96 11.51 -5.76
CA VAL A 106 -11.26 10.22 -5.59
C VAL A 106 -12.06 9.19 -4.82
N TYR A 107 -12.89 9.62 -3.87
CA TYR A 107 -13.67 8.74 -2.99
C TYR A 107 -15.02 9.37 -2.63
N PRO A 108 -15.99 9.40 -3.56
CA PRO A 108 -17.34 9.95 -3.33
C PRO A 108 -18.02 9.48 -2.05
N GLU A 109 -18.91 10.30 -1.47
CA GLU A 109 -19.67 9.97 -0.26
C GLU A 109 -20.47 8.66 -0.37
N VAL A 110 -20.99 8.32 -1.55
CA VAL A 110 -21.73 7.07 -1.78
C VAL A 110 -20.89 5.82 -1.42
N LEU A 111 -19.56 5.89 -1.57
CA LEU A 111 -18.67 4.78 -1.24
C LEU A 111 -18.57 4.52 0.28
N ASP A 112 -19.02 5.42 1.15
CA ASP A 112 -19.06 5.16 2.60
C ASP A 112 -20.07 4.04 2.95
N GLU A 113 -21.10 3.84 2.13
CA GLU A 113 -22.07 2.77 2.32
C GLU A 113 -21.49 1.39 1.95
N LEU A 114 -20.55 1.35 1.01
CA LEU A 114 -19.92 0.12 0.54
C LEU A 114 -18.62 -0.22 1.27
N ILE A 115 -17.79 0.81 1.55
CA ILE A 115 -16.45 0.66 2.11
C ILE A 115 -16.42 1.38 3.45
N PRO A 116 -16.42 0.64 4.57
CA PRO A 116 -16.32 1.28 5.88
C PRO A 116 -14.97 1.99 6.04
N SER A 117 -14.94 3.04 6.87
CA SER A 117 -13.76 3.91 7.05
C SER A 117 -12.48 3.16 7.42
N TRP A 118 -12.57 2.10 8.25
CA TRP A 118 -11.42 1.28 8.61
C TRP A 118 -10.84 0.55 7.40
N LEU A 119 -11.69 0.12 6.46
CA LEU A 119 -11.27 -0.53 5.24
C LEU A 119 -10.61 0.51 4.35
N ASN A 120 -11.22 1.67 4.14
CA ASN A 120 -10.61 2.80 3.41
C ASN A 120 -9.19 3.13 3.92
N HIS A 121 -9.01 3.27 5.23
CA HIS A 121 -7.68 3.47 5.83
C HIS A 121 -6.73 2.29 5.64
N SER A 122 -7.24 1.06 5.66
CA SER A 122 -6.43 -0.14 5.39
C SER A 122 -5.90 -0.15 3.95
N LEU A 123 -6.73 0.25 2.99
CA LEU A 123 -6.40 0.26 1.57
C LEU A 123 -5.50 1.45 1.18
N HIS A 124 -5.71 2.62 1.79
CA HIS A 124 -5.07 3.87 1.35
C HIS A 124 -4.11 4.52 2.36
N THR A 125 -4.08 4.10 3.63
CA THR A 125 -3.10 4.58 4.62
C THR A 125 -2.10 3.49 4.99
N ALA A 126 -2.57 2.28 5.31
CA ALA A 126 -1.73 1.24 5.92
C ALA A 126 -0.59 0.76 5.00
N VAL A 127 -0.75 0.89 3.68
CA VAL A 127 0.29 0.56 2.69
C VAL A 127 1.59 1.33 2.94
N PHE A 128 1.51 2.61 3.35
CA PHE A 128 2.68 3.46 3.58
C PHE A 128 3.59 2.95 4.70
N PRO A 129 3.13 2.79 5.96
CA PRO A 129 3.98 2.30 7.03
C PRO A 129 4.54 0.90 6.73
N PHE A 130 3.77 0.01 6.10
CA PHE A 130 4.29 -1.32 5.72
C PHE A 130 5.44 -1.24 4.71
N LEU A 131 5.33 -0.40 3.68
CA LEU A 131 6.42 -0.21 2.70
C LEU A 131 7.67 0.41 3.33
N ILE A 132 7.50 1.35 4.26
CA ILE A 132 8.62 1.97 4.98
C ILE A 132 9.29 0.95 5.92
N ILE A 133 8.50 0.18 6.67
CA ILE A 133 9.02 -0.89 7.54
C ILE A 133 9.79 -1.92 6.71
N ASP A 134 9.24 -2.39 5.59
CA ASP A 134 9.89 -3.35 4.69
C ASP A 134 11.26 -2.81 4.22
N LYS A 135 11.35 -1.53 3.83
CA LYS A 135 12.62 -0.88 3.46
C LYS A 135 13.64 -0.77 4.60
N ILE A 136 13.16 -0.56 5.82
CA ILE A 136 14.03 -0.46 7.00
C ILE A 136 14.55 -1.84 7.40
N LEU A 137 13.71 -2.87 7.33
CA LEU A 137 14.04 -4.22 7.76
C LEU A 137 14.78 -5.04 6.71
N ILE A 138 14.50 -4.81 5.42
CA ILE A 138 15.01 -5.61 4.31
C ILE A 138 15.86 -4.74 3.40
N HIS A 139 17.13 -5.14 3.24
CA HIS A 139 17.99 -4.56 2.23
C HIS A 139 17.60 -5.10 0.84
N HIS A 140 16.83 -4.31 0.10
CA HIS A 140 16.53 -4.57 -1.30
C HIS A 140 17.64 -4.06 -2.22
N LYS A 141 18.19 -4.93 -3.06
CA LYS A 141 19.14 -4.51 -4.08
C LYS A 141 18.42 -3.82 -5.23
N TYR A 142 18.60 -2.51 -5.35
CA TYR A 142 18.00 -1.73 -6.43
C TYR A 142 18.60 -2.13 -7.79
N PRO A 143 17.77 -2.29 -8.83
CA PRO A 143 18.27 -2.47 -10.19
C PRO A 143 18.89 -1.17 -10.72
N SER A 144 19.46 -1.21 -11.93
CA SER A 144 19.92 0.02 -12.57
C SER A 144 18.76 1.01 -12.71
N ARG A 145 19.04 2.30 -12.52
CA ARG A 145 18.03 3.37 -12.59
C ARG A 145 17.21 3.32 -13.87
N LEU A 146 17.86 3.07 -15.01
CA LEU A 146 17.17 2.95 -16.28
C LEU A 146 16.17 1.78 -16.27
N SER A 147 16.57 0.60 -15.80
CA SER A 147 15.68 -0.57 -15.76
C SER A 147 14.48 -0.33 -14.84
N GLY A 148 14.73 0.21 -13.64
CA GLY A 148 13.67 0.49 -12.68
C GLY A 148 12.71 1.58 -13.16
N CYS A 149 13.22 2.67 -13.72
CA CYS A 149 12.40 3.71 -14.33
C CYS A 149 11.60 3.19 -15.53
N VAL A 150 12.21 2.39 -16.42
CA VAL A 150 11.50 1.80 -17.57
C VAL A 150 10.36 0.92 -17.09
N MET A 151 10.58 0.04 -16.11
CA MET A 151 9.51 -0.80 -15.53
C MET A 151 8.40 0.05 -14.91
N THR A 152 8.76 1.03 -14.07
CA THR A 152 7.78 1.87 -13.37
C THR A 152 6.96 2.70 -14.37
N CYS A 153 7.60 3.31 -15.37
CA CYS A 153 6.92 4.05 -16.43
C CYS A 153 6.05 3.15 -17.30
N SER A 154 6.50 1.92 -17.58
CA SER A 154 5.72 0.97 -18.38
C SER A 154 4.40 0.64 -17.66
N LEU A 155 4.45 0.38 -16.35
CA LEU A 155 3.25 0.17 -15.53
C LEU A 155 2.32 1.39 -15.54
N ALA A 156 2.87 2.60 -15.35
CA ALA A 156 2.10 3.83 -15.39
C ALA A 156 1.42 4.04 -16.76
N LEU A 157 2.15 3.82 -17.85
CA LEU A 157 1.62 3.96 -19.21
C LEU A 157 0.60 2.90 -19.56
N THR A 158 0.79 1.65 -19.12
CA THR A 158 -0.22 0.58 -19.27
C THR A 158 -1.51 0.97 -18.55
N TYR A 159 -1.41 1.50 -17.33
CA TYR A 159 -2.57 1.93 -16.56
C TYR A 159 -3.28 3.14 -17.20
N ILE A 160 -2.51 4.12 -17.68
CA ILE A 160 -3.06 5.28 -18.42
C ILE A 160 -3.75 4.82 -19.70
N PHE A 161 -3.12 3.93 -20.48
CA PHE A 161 -3.70 3.38 -21.69
C PHE A 161 -5.05 2.70 -21.38
N TRP A 162 -5.10 1.88 -20.34
CA TRP A 162 -6.31 1.22 -19.92
C TRP A 162 -7.42 2.20 -19.48
N THR A 163 -7.06 3.21 -18.70
CA THR A 163 -7.99 4.28 -18.30
C THR A 163 -8.56 5.02 -19.51
N LEU A 164 -7.72 5.36 -20.49
CA LEU A 164 -8.14 6.03 -21.73
C LEU A 164 -8.98 5.11 -22.62
N PHE A 165 -8.67 3.82 -22.67
CA PHE A 165 -9.43 2.83 -23.40
C PHE A 165 -10.87 2.77 -22.89
N ILE A 166 -11.06 2.67 -21.58
CA ILE A 166 -12.41 2.67 -20.96
C ILE A 166 -13.13 3.99 -21.24
N ALA A 167 -12.44 5.13 -21.08
CA ALA A 167 -13.05 6.43 -21.36
C ALA A 167 -13.51 6.58 -22.82
N TYR A 168 -12.79 5.97 -23.76
CA TYR A 168 -13.14 6.00 -25.18
C TYR A 168 -14.31 5.07 -25.52
N TYR A 169 -14.31 3.84 -25.03
CA TYR A 169 -15.32 2.84 -25.39
C TYR A 169 -16.61 2.97 -24.59
N GLU A 170 -16.51 3.18 -23.27
CA GLU A 170 -17.68 3.27 -22.39
C GLU A 170 -18.21 4.71 -22.31
N GLY A 171 -17.42 5.70 -22.75
CA GLY A 171 -17.76 7.12 -22.60
C GLY A 171 -17.78 7.57 -21.13
N LEU A 172 -17.15 6.81 -20.24
CA LEU A 172 -17.13 7.04 -18.80
C LEU A 172 -15.69 7.20 -18.30
N TRP A 173 -15.47 8.23 -17.49
CA TRP A 173 -14.24 8.35 -16.72
C TRP A 173 -14.40 7.55 -15.42
N ILE A 174 -13.67 6.44 -15.34
CA ILE A 174 -13.15 5.94 -14.06
C ILE A 174 -12.38 7.13 -13.50
N TYR A 175 -12.53 7.56 -12.27
CA TYR A 175 -11.89 8.72 -11.65
C TYR A 175 -12.62 10.02 -11.95
N PRO A 176 -13.48 10.46 -11.01
CA PRO A 176 -14.16 11.74 -11.07
C PRO A 176 -13.23 12.93 -11.37
N VAL A 177 -12.00 12.92 -10.83
CA VAL A 177 -10.99 13.95 -11.15
C VAL A 177 -10.75 14.10 -12.65
N LEU A 178 -10.72 13.00 -13.42
CA LEU A 178 -10.53 13.06 -14.86
C LEU A 178 -11.79 13.59 -15.56
N GLU A 179 -12.98 13.32 -15.05
CA GLU A 179 -14.23 13.84 -15.61
C GLU A 179 -14.33 15.36 -15.50
N VAL A 180 -13.97 15.92 -14.34
CA VAL A 180 -14.00 17.37 -14.04
C VAL A 180 -12.98 18.15 -14.87
N LEU A 181 -11.83 17.56 -15.17
CA LEU A 181 -10.75 18.23 -15.91
C LEU A 181 -11.06 18.37 -17.41
N ARG A 182 -10.62 19.47 -18.02
CA ARG A 182 -10.65 19.65 -19.49
C ARG A 182 -9.57 18.79 -20.16
N SER A 183 -9.67 18.55 -21.47
CA SER A 183 -8.73 17.67 -22.19
C SER A 183 -7.24 18.01 -22.01
N HIS A 184 -6.88 19.30 -22.01
CA HIS A 184 -5.49 19.71 -21.77
C HIS A 184 -5.09 19.57 -20.30
N GLU A 185 -6.01 19.84 -19.36
CA GLU A 185 -5.78 19.66 -17.92
C GLU A 185 -5.60 18.18 -17.57
N ARG A 186 -6.34 17.27 -18.22
CA ARG A 186 -6.15 15.81 -18.13
C ARG A 186 -4.76 15.40 -18.60
N ALA A 187 -4.32 15.90 -19.76
CA ALA A 187 -3.00 15.58 -20.29
C ALA A 187 -1.87 16.03 -19.34
N ILE A 188 -2.00 17.22 -18.75
CA ILE A 188 -1.06 17.71 -17.74
C ILE A 188 -1.11 16.84 -16.49
N PHE A 189 -2.30 16.55 -15.95
CA PHE A 189 -2.49 15.71 -14.76
C PHE A 189 -1.84 14.32 -14.93
N LEU A 190 -2.14 13.63 -16.03
CA LEU A 190 -1.57 12.31 -16.32
C LEU A 190 -0.04 12.36 -16.49
N SER A 191 0.48 13.43 -17.10
CA SER A 191 1.92 13.64 -17.23
C SER A 191 2.59 13.83 -15.87
N VAL A 192 1.98 14.60 -14.97
CA VAL A 192 2.47 14.78 -13.59
C VAL A 192 2.44 13.45 -12.83
N CYS A 193 1.40 12.63 -13.00
CA CYS A 193 1.35 11.29 -12.41
C CYS A 193 2.54 10.42 -12.84
N CYS A 194 2.89 10.42 -14.13
CA CYS A 194 4.08 9.71 -14.63
C CYS A 194 5.38 10.21 -13.98
N LEU A 195 5.51 11.53 -13.77
CA LEU A 195 6.66 12.10 -13.07
C LEU A 195 6.73 11.65 -11.60
N PHE A 196 5.59 11.51 -10.92
CA PHE A 196 5.56 10.99 -9.55
C PHE A 196 6.07 9.55 -9.47
N PHE A 197 5.77 8.69 -10.44
CA PHE A 197 6.31 7.34 -10.49
C PHE A 197 7.85 7.33 -10.54
N ILE A 198 8.45 8.17 -11.39
CA ILE A 198 9.91 8.32 -11.48
C ILE A 198 10.47 8.89 -10.16
N PHE A 199 9.80 9.91 -9.60
CA PHE A 199 10.17 10.52 -8.34
C PHE A 199 10.18 9.52 -7.19
N PHE A 200 9.13 8.69 -7.04
CA PHE A 200 9.06 7.68 -5.98
C PHE A 200 10.08 6.56 -6.18
N TYR A 201 10.42 6.19 -7.42
CA TYR A 201 11.53 5.27 -7.66
C TYR A 201 12.86 5.84 -7.13
N ILE A 202 13.18 7.10 -7.49
CA ILE A 202 14.42 7.77 -7.06
C ILE A 202 14.46 7.96 -5.55
N ILE A 203 13.35 8.39 -4.94
CA ILE A 203 13.24 8.50 -3.48
C ILE A 203 13.41 7.14 -2.82
N GLY A 204 12.81 6.08 -3.38
CA GLY A 204 12.96 4.74 -2.87
C GLY A 204 14.42 4.29 -2.86
N GLU A 205 15.14 4.54 -3.95
CA GLU A 205 16.58 4.28 -4.05
C GLU A 205 17.37 5.09 -3.02
N ALA A 206 17.07 6.38 -2.88
CA ALA A 206 17.72 7.27 -1.93
C ALA A 206 17.51 6.84 -0.47
N ILE A 207 16.28 6.45 -0.10
CA ILE A 207 15.95 5.92 1.24
C ILE A 207 16.75 4.65 1.50
N THR A 208 16.76 3.69 0.57
CA THR A 208 17.54 2.45 0.73
C THR A 208 19.02 2.76 0.94
N ASN A 209 19.59 3.61 0.08
CA ASN A 209 21.00 3.98 0.17
C ASN A 209 21.31 4.74 1.46
N PHE A 210 20.36 5.50 2.01
CA PHE A 210 20.53 6.23 3.27
C PHE A 210 20.48 5.28 4.47
N VAL A 211 19.46 4.43 4.56
CA VAL A 211 19.26 3.47 5.66
C VAL A 211 20.42 2.46 5.73
N TRP A 212 20.89 1.99 4.58
CA TRP A 212 21.91 0.94 4.49
C TRP A 212 23.32 1.48 4.24
N ARG A 213 23.56 2.81 4.35
CA ARG A 213 24.87 3.44 4.09
C ARG A 213 25.94 3.14 5.14
N GLN A 214 25.56 2.83 6.37
CA GLN A 214 26.50 2.73 7.50
C GLN A 214 26.50 1.33 8.16
N PRO A 215 27.68 0.79 8.51
CA PRO A 215 27.80 -0.48 9.25
C PRO A 215 27.13 -0.47 10.63
N SER A 216 26.90 0.71 11.21
CA SER A 216 26.31 0.90 12.54
C SER A 216 24.80 0.60 12.62
N HIS A 217 24.08 0.61 11.50
CA HIS A 217 22.63 0.32 11.45
C HIS A 217 22.31 -1.16 11.75
N HIS A 218 23.24 -2.08 11.50
CA HIS A 218 23.06 -3.50 11.80
C HIS A 218 22.87 -3.77 13.30
N TYR A 219 23.49 -2.98 14.17
CA TYR A 219 23.35 -3.11 15.62
C TYR A 219 22.00 -2.59 16.11
N TRP A 220 21.49 -1.48 15.56
CA TRP A 220 20.21 -0.90 15.96
C TRP A 220 18.99 -1.71 15.47
N ILE A 221 19.02 -2.23 14.23
CA ILE A 221 17.94 -3.08 13.71
C ILE A 221 17.93 -4.43 14.45
N SER A 222 19.11 -5.03 14.69
CA SER A 222 19.21 -6.25 15.50
C SER A 222 18.75 -6.01 16.94
N LEU A 223 19.06 -4.84 17.52
CA LEU A 223 18.60 -4.47 18.86
C LEU A 223 17.08 -4.29 18.91
N VAL A 224 16.46 -3.62 17.93
CA VAL A 224 15.00 -3.44 17.87
C VAL A 224 14.29 -4.79 17.67
N ILE A 225 14.78 -5.64 16.77
CA ILE A 225 14.25 -7.00 16.57
C ILE A 225 14.44 -7.86 17.82
N THR A 226 15.57 -7.73 18.51
CA THR A 226 15.82 -8.42 19.78
C THR A 226 14.90 -7.92 20.87
N ILE A 227 14.66 -6.60 20.97
CA ILE A 227 13.74 -6.02 21.94
C ILE A 227 12.30 -6.48 21.67
N GLU A 228 11.82 -6.46 20.43
CA GLU A 228 10.48 -6.94 20.05
C GLU A 228 10.30 -8.44 20.32
N SER A 229 11.30 -9.26 19.99
CA SER A 229 11.25 -10.71 20.26
C SER A 229 11.34 -11.03 21.76
N VAL A 230 12.10 -10.26 22.53
CA VAL A 230 12.13 -10.35 24.00
C VAL A 230 10.81 -9.88 24.60
N TRP A 231 10.23 -8.77 24.13
CA TRP A 231 8.92 -8.28 24.59
C TRP A 231 7.81 -9.30 24.30
N SER A 232 7.80 -9.89 23.11
CA SER A 232 6.87 -10.96 22.74
C SER A 232 7.04 -12.20 23.63
N SER A 233 8.27 -12.58 23.94
CA SER A 233 8.57 -13.73 24.82
C SER A 233 8.21 -13.47 26.29
N LEU A 234 8.42 -12.25 26.77
CA LEU A 234 8.02 -11.81 28.10
C LEU A 234 6.50 -11.69 28.22
N LEU A 235 5.81 -11.20 27.18
CA LEU A 235 4.35 -11.17 27.11
C LEU A 235 3.77 -12.59 27.18
N VAL A 236 4.32 -13.53 26.40
CA VAL A 236 3.94 -14.95 26.44
C VAL A 236 4.22 -15.56 27.82
N SER A 237 5.37 -15.28 28.43
CA SER A 237 5.72 -15.76 29.77
C SER A 237 4.83 -15.17 30.86
N LEU A 238 4.45 -13.90 30.74
CA LEU A 238 3.51 -13.21 31.63
C LEU A 238 2.11 -13.82 31.50
N ILE A 239 1.64 -14.08 30.29
CA ILE A 239 0.36 -14.77 30.03
C ILE A 239 0.36 -16.18 30.66
N ILE A 240 1.46 -16.92 30.54
CA ILE A 240 1.63 -18.24 31.18
C ILE A 240 1.68 -18.14 32.71
N SER A 241 2.35 -17.11 33.26
CA SER A 241 2.49 -16.87 34.71
C SER A 241 1.20 -16.40 35.38
N ILE A 242 0.35 -15.65 34.65
CA ILE A 242 -1.00 -15.27 35.08
C ILE A 242 -2.00 -16.43 34.88
N GLY A 243 -1.67 -17.36 33.96
CA GLY A 243 -2.46 -18.54 33.60
C GLY A 243 -2.88 -19.51 34.72
N PRO A 244 -2.25 -19.58 35.92
CA PRO A 244 -2.79 -20.39 37.01
C PRO A 244 -3.81 -19.62 37.88
N ALA A 245 -3.84 -18.29 37.82
CA ALA A 245 -4.75 -17.47 38.63
C ALA A 245 -6.19 -17.38 38.07
N SER A 246 -6.42 -17.89 36.86
CA SER A 246 -7.76 -18.04 36.25
C SER A 246 -8.29 -19.48 36.29
N SER A 247 -7.59 -20.40 36.95
CA SER A 247 -8.05 -21.79 37.13
C SER A 247 -9.33 -21.92 37.99
N SER A 248 -9.80 -20.84 38.60
CA SER A 248 -11.12 -20.75 39.26
C SER A 248 -12.26 -20.27 38.34
N LEU A 249 -11.98 -19.88 37.08
CA LEU A 249 -12.99 -19.38 36.13
C LEU A 249 -13.09 -20.20 34.83
N LEU A 250 -12.24 -21.22 34.63
CA LEU A 250 -12.15 -22.00 33.39
C LEU A 250 -12.76 -23.41 33.49
N GLY A 251 -14.00 -23.50 33.96
CA GLY A 251 -14.83 -24.71 33.86
C GLY A 251 -15.53 -24.87 32.51
N GLN A 252 -14.95 -24.42 31.39
CA GLN A 252 -15.57 -24.49 30.06
C GLN A 252 -14.59 -25.06 29.01
N PRO A 253 -14.97 -26.12 28.27
CA PRO A 253 -14.09 -26.81 27.34
C PRO A 253 -13.97 -26.04 26.03
N GLY A 254 -12.96 -25.16 25.93
CA GLY A 254 -12.68 -24.43 24.69
C GLY A 254 -11.30 -23.76 24.58
N HIS A 255 -10.54 -23.67 25.68
CA HIS A 255 -9.32 -22.85 25.73
C HIS A 255 -8.00 -23.58 25.42
N HIS A 256 -8.04 -24.86 25.02
CA HIS A 256 -6.82 -25.64 24.75
C HIS A 256 -6.14 -25.31 23.41
N TYR A 257 -6.80 -24.61 22.49
CA TYR A 257 -6.26 -24.37 21.13
C TYR A 257 -5.27 -23.20 21.04
N TRP A 258 -5.41 -22.17 21.88
CA TRP A 258 -4.59 -20.95 21.78
C TRP A 258 -3.17 -21.12 22.36
N ALA A 259 -3.01 -21.94 23.41
CA ALA A 259 -1.72 -22.18 24.03
C ALA A 259 -0.78 -23.03 23.13
N SER A 260 -1.34 -23.98 22.38
CA SER A 260 -0.54 -24.85 21.50
C SER A 260 0.00 -24.11 20.26
N LEU A 261 -0.72 -23.12 19.72
CA LEU A 261 -0.32 -22.38 18.51
C LEU A 261 0.94 -21.52 18.73
N VAL A 262 1.09 -20.98 19.94
CA VAL A 262 2.25 -20.13 20.32
C VAL A 262 3.51 -20.98 20.54
N ILE A 263 3.37 -22.19 21.07
CA ILE A 263 4.50 -23.09 21.35
C ILE A 263 5.05 -23.70 20.04
N THR A 264 4.20 -23.93 19.04
CA THR A 264 4.62 -24.54 17.76
C THR A 264 5.33 -23.60 16.79
N THR A 265 5.21 -22.27 16.95
CA THR A 265 5.79 -21.29 16.02
C THR A 265 7.14 -20.72 16.47
N GLY A 266 7.50 -20.84 17.75
CA GLY A 266 8.78 -20.37 18.31
C GLY A 266 10.05 -20.96 17.65
N PRO A 267 10.12 -22.29 17.38
CA PRO A 267 11.29 -22.89 16.74
C PRO A 267 11.48 -22.45 15.28
N ALA A 268 10.41 -22.08 14.57
CA ALA A 268 10.48 -21.65 13.17
C ALA A 268 11.15 -20.28 12.99
N TRP A 269 11.13 -19.43 14.02
CA TRP A 269 11.85 -18.13 13.99
C TRP A 269 13.35 -18.29 14.26
N SER A 270 13.75 -19.28 15.07
CA SER A 270 15.16 -19.54 15.37
C SER A 270 15.96 -20.02 14.16
N SER A 271 15.34 -20.76 13.24
CA SER A 271 15.96 -21.22 11.99
C SER A 271 16.08 -20.10 10.95
N VAL A 272 15.12 -19.17 10.90
CA VAL A 272 15.18 -17.96 10.06
C VAL A 272 16.31 -17.02 10.53
N LEU A 273 16.49 -16.88 11.85
CA LEU A 273 17.58 -16.08 12.43
C LEU A 273 18.96 -16.72 12.24
N GLY A 274 19.07 -18.05 12.32
CA GLY A 274 20.32 -18.78 12.06
C GLY A 274 20.81 -18.68 10.61
N GLN A 275 19.90 -18.58 9.64
CA GLN A 275 20.27 -18.39 8.23
C GLN A 275 20.77 -16.97 7.92
N LEU A 276 20.34 -15.96 8.68
CA LEU A 276 20.81 -14.58 8.53
C LEU A 276 22.25 -14.36 9.06
N GLY A 277 22.70 -15.19 10.02
CA GLY A 277 24.08 -15.15 10.53
C GLY A 277 25.14 -15.79 9.62
N HIS A 278 24.73 -16.60 8.63
CA HIS A 278 25.66 -17.35 7.75
C HIS A 278 25.95 -16.68 6.40
N TYR A 279 25.40 -15.48 6.15
CA TYR A 279 25.71 -14.66 4.96
C TYR A 279 26.68 -13.49 5.28
N HIS A 280 27.57 -13.68 6.25
CA HIS A 280 28.77 -12.87 6.43
C HIS A 280 29.88 -13.28 5.45
#